data_AF-A0A535G3S8-F1
#
_entry.id   AF-A0A535G3S8-F1
#
_cell.length_a   1.000
_cell.length_b   1.000
_cell.length_c   1.000
_cell.angle_alpha   90.00
_cell.angle_beta   90.00
_cell.angle_gamma   90.00
#
_symmetry.space_group_name_H-M   'P 1'
#
loop_
_entity.id
_entity.type
_entity.pdbx_description
1 polymer ?
#
loop_
_entity_poly.entity_id
_entity_poly.type
_entity_poly.pdbx_seq_one_letter_code
_entity_poly.pdbx_strand_id
1 'polypeptide(L)'
;MLAGAVWLVAGVAIDGWAHNTIRPLIDTFFTPWHAILYSGYLATSAVLAVTVARNRTPDLTWRGVLPRGYDAALVGVVIFGVAGLLDMVWHIVFGIEVDVGTLLSPTHLGLAIGGTLIITGPLRAAWFRASDESWSRHLTAVVSLAGLVTLLTFMTQYASPFAGLSVSAGSEPIWLTGSLRDGSDLTLSRVIAWQEIRGIFGLLLQSGLVMGPVLVVLRRDSLRPGDMTVVL
;
A
#
# COMPACT_ATOMS: atom_id res chain seq x y z
N MET A 1 11.63 0.38 -14.35
CA MET A 1 10.48 0.79 -13.51
C MET A 1 10.26 -0.17 -12.36
N LEU A 2 10.18 -1.49 -12.60
CA LEU A 2 9.95 -2.50 -11.54
C LEU A 2 10.85 -2.32 -10.31
N ALA A 3 12.16 -2.18 -10.50
CA ALA A 3 13.10 -1.98 -9.39
C ALA A 3 12.75 -0.75 -8.53
N GLY A 4 12.34 0.36 -9.16
CA GLY A 4 11.88 1.54 -8.43
C GLY A 4 10.56 1.31 -7.70
N ALA A 5 9.62 0.56 -8.30
CA ALA A 5 8.36 0.21 -7.64
C ALA A 5 8.59 -0.70 -6.41
N VAL A 6 9.50 -1.68 -6.53
CA VAL A 6 9.91 -2.53 -5.39
C VAL A 6 10.58 -1.69 -4.30
N TRP A 7 11.46 -0.75 -4.67
CA TRP A 7 12.06 0.18 -3.72
C TRP A 7 10.98 1.00 -3.01
N LEU A 8 10.04 1.59 -3.76
CA LEU A 8 8.94 2.36 -3.16
C LEU A 8 8.14 1.52 -2.15
N VAL A 9 7.76 0.29 -2.49
CA VAL A 9 7.04 -0.62 -1.59
C VAL A 9 7.87 -0.96 -0.35
N ALA A 10 9.17 -1.26 -0.51
CA ALA A 10 10.06 -1.50 0.61
C ALA A 10 10.19 -0.27 1.52
N GLY A 11 10.26 0.93 0.94
CA GLY A 11 10.26 2.19 1.67
C GLY A 11 8.99 2.41 2.48
N VAL A 12 7.81 2.12 1.92
CA VAL A 12 6.53 2.13 2.65
C VAL A 12 6.55 1.18 3.85
N ALA A 13 7.05 -0.05 3.65
CA ALA A 13 7.13 -1.03 4.73
C ALA A 13 8.08 -0.59 5.87
N ILE A 14 9.26 -0.05 5.52
CA ILE A 14 10.25 0.46 6.48
C ILE A 14 9.69 1.66 7.25
N ASP A 15 9.04 2.58 6.55
CA ASP A 15 8.45 3.78 7.13
C ASP A 15 7.31 3.43 8.10
N GLY A 16 6.38 2.57 7.68
CA GLY A 16 5.33 2.12 8.58
C GLY A 16 5.83 1.27 9.75
N TRP A 17 6.88 0.47 9.58
CA TRP A 17 7.53 -0.21 10.71
C TRP A 17 7.98 0.80 11.76
N ALA A 18 8.59 1.91 11.35
CA ALA A 18 9.07 2.91 12.27
C ALA A 18 7.94 3.66 12.97
N HIS A 19 6.89 4.02 12.22
CA HIS A 19 5.68 4.61 12.78
C HIS A 19 4.92 3.69 13.75
N ASN A 20 5.12 2.36 13.66
CA ASN A 20 4.53 1.40 14.59
C ASN A 20 5.45 1.03 15.78
N THR A 21 6.77 1.08 15.60
CA THR A 21 7.73 0.50 16.57
C THR A 21 8.50 1.54 17.36
N ILE A 22 8.96 2.59 16.69
CA ILE A 22 9.83 3.62 17.28
C ILE A 22 9.20 5.01 17.20
N ARG A 23 7.87 5.06 17.11
CA ARG A 23 7.11 6.28 16.92
C ARG A 23 7.43 7.43 17.90
N PRO A 24 7.68 7.18 19.20
CA PRO A 24 8.04 8.25 20.14
C PRO A 24 9.33 8.98 19.77
N LEU A 25 10.16 8.40 18.89
CA LEU A 25 11.42 8.98 18.41
C LEU A 25 11.23 9.77 17.09
N ILE A 26 9.99 9.89 16.58
CA ILE A 26 9.68 10.57 15.32
C ILE A 26 8.93 11.87 15.64
N ASP A 27 9.64 12.99 15.55
CA ASP A 27 9.13 14.34 15.83
C ASP A 27 9.13 15.27 14.61
N THR A 28 9.69 14.82 13.48
CA THR A 28 9.78 15.55 12.22
C THR A 28 9.39 14.70 11.02
N PHE A 29 8.93 15.35 9.96
CA PHE A 29 8.71 14.70 8.66
C PHE A 29 10.02 14.21 8.04
N PHE A 30 11.13 14.92 8.24
CA PHE A 30 12.40 14.58 7.60
C PHE A 30 13.12 13.47 8.37
N THR A 31 12.69 12.23 8.15
CA THR A 31 13.30 11.03 8.71
C THR A 31 14.10 10.26 7.65
N PRO A 32 15.06 9.42 8.05
CA PRO A 32 15.73 8.56 7.08
C PRO A 32 14.77 7.55 6.40
N TRP A 33 13.62 7.24 7.02
CA TRP A 33 12.66 6.27 6.48
C TRP A 33 11.79 6.89 5.39
N HIS A 34 11.33 8.14 5.59
CA HIS A 34 10.78 8.96 4.53
C HIS A 34 11.79 9.14 3.40
N ALA A 35 13.07 9.34 3.70
CA ALA A 35 14.10 9.45 2.65
C ALA A 35 14.19 8.16 1.79
N ILE A 36 14.09 6.97 2.40
CA ILE A 36 14.06 5.69 1.65
C ILE A 36 12.78 5.59 0.80
N LEU A 37 11.61 5.93 1.34
CA LEU A 37 10.34 5.93 0.62
C LEU A 37 10.36 6.88 -0.58
N TYR A 38 10.69 8.15 -0.34
CA TYR A 38 10.68 9.18 -1.38
C TYR A 38 11.79 8.98 -2.41
N SER A 39 12.93 8.37 -2.06
CA SER A 39 13.95 7.99 -3.05
C SER A 39 13.47 6.88 -3.99
N GLY A 40 12.71 5.89 -3.49
CA GLY A 40 12.06 4.89 -4.35
C GLY A 40 11.03 5.50 -5.30
N TYR A 41 10.23 6.46 -4.80
CA TYR A 41 9.32 7.26 -5.63
C TYR A 41 10.07 8.06 -6.70
N LEU A 42 11.15 8.77 -6.34
CA LEU A 42 11.95 9.56 -7.26
C LEU A 42 12.63 8.70 -8.32
N ALA A 43 13.18 7.54 -7.95
CA ALA A 43 13.78 6.59 -8.89
C ALA A 43 12.75 6.12 -9.94
N THR A 44 11.52 5.81 -9.50
CA THR A 44 10.44 5.40 -10.41
C THR A 44 10.00 6.53 -11.32
N SER A 45 9.82 7.72 -10.75
CA SER A 45 9.42 8.94 -11.47
C SER A 45 10.46 9.33 -12.52
N ALA A 46 11.75 9.25 -12.19
CA ALA A 46 12.85 9.53 -13.11
C ALA A 46 12.85 8.57 -14.30
N VAL A 47 12.61 7.27 -14.07
CA VAL A 47 12.52 6.29 -15.17
C VAL A 47 11.37 6.65 -16.12
N LEU A 48 10.20 7.01 -15.60
CA LEU A 48 9.07 7.40 -16.45
C LEU A 48 9.34 8.73 -17.17
N ALA A 49 9.87 9.73 -16.47
CA ALA A 49 10.20 11.03 -17.04
C ALA A 49 11.26 10.94 -18.15
N VAL A 50 12.33 10.18 -17.95
CA VAL A 50 13.36 9.93 -18.97
C VAL A 50 12.77 9.18 -20.16
N THR A 51 11.90 8.19 -19.92
CA THR A 51 11.21 7.48 -21.01
C THR A 51 10.33 8.43 -21.81
N VAL A 52 9.59 9.31 -21.13
CA VAL A 52 8.78 10.35 -21.76
C VAL A 52 9.63 11.28 -22.61
N ALA A 53 10.75 11.78 -22.07
CA ALA A 53 11.65 12.68 -22.77
C ALA A 53 12.28 12.02 -24.01
N ARG A 54 12.70 10.75 -23.92
CA ARG A 54 13.32 10.01 -25.02
C ARG A 54 12.35 9.65 -26.14
N ASN A 55 11.10 9.37 -25.80
CA ASN A 55 10.09 8.95 -26.77
C ASN A 55 9.28 10.12 -27.33
N ARG A 56 9.55 11.36 -26.92
CA ARG A 56 8.77 12.53 -27.34
C ARG A 56 9.10 12.90 -28.78
N THR A 57 8.10 12.79 -29.66
CA THR A 57 8.09 13.39 -30.99
C THR A 57 6.95 14.41 -31.08
N PRO A 58 7.01 15.39 -32.00
CA PRO A 58 5.96 16.40 -32.17
C PRO A 58 4.56 15.81 -32.37
N ASP A 59 4.46 14.62 -32.97
CA ASP A 59 3.21 13.99 -33.38
C ASP A 59 2.60 13.06 -32.30
N LEU A 60 3.33 12.79 -31.20
CA LEU A 60 2.86 11.88 -30.16
C LEU A 60 2.09 12.60 -29.04
N THR A 61 0.86 12.16 -28.82
CA THR A 61 0.09 12.49 -27.61
C THR A 61 0.73 11.84 -26.37
N TRP A 62 0.49 12.36 -25.16
CA TRP A 62 1.06 11.81 -23.92
C TRP A 62 0.80 10.31 -23.72
N ARG A 63 -0.32 9.77 -24.24
CA ARG A 63 -0.65 8.33 -24.23
C ARG A 63 0.20 7.50 -25.19
N GLY A 64 0.67 8.11 -26.27
CA GLY A 64 1.54 7.46 -27.26
C GLY A 64 3.02 7.51 -26.90
N VAL A 65 3.42 8.40 -25.97
CA VAL A 65 4.82 8.56 -25.56
C VAL A 65 5.29 7.40 -24.68
N LEU A 66 4.42 6.86 -23.82
CA LEU A 66 4.74 5.72 -22.97
C LEU A 66 4.23 4.41 -23.58
N PRO A 67 4.92 3.28 -23.34
CA PRO A 67 4.36 1.99 -23.70
C PRO A 67 3.04 1.73 -22.96
N ARG A 68 2.07 1.09 -23.65
CA ARG A 68 0.73 0.81 -23.08
C ARG A 68 0.83 0.10 -21.73
N GLY A 69 0.05 0.57 -20.75
CA GLY A 69 0.01 0.09 -19.37
C GLY A 69 0.72 1.00 -18.35
N TYR A 70 1.62 1.87 -18.81
CA TYR A 70 2.36 2.83 -17.97
C TYR A 70 1.71 4.22 -17.90
N ASP A 71 0.68 4.48 -18.69
CA ASP A 71 -0.11 5.71 -18.68
C ASP A 71 -0.72 6.01 -17.30
N ALA A 72 -1.34 5.00 -16.69
CA ALA A 72 -1.86 5.11 -15.34
C ALA A 72 -0.74 5.31 -14.29
N ALA A 73 0.45 4.74 -14.50
CA ALA A 73 1.57 4.94 -13.59
C ALA A 73 2.10 6.38 -13.64
N LEU A 74 2.08 7.03 -14.81
CA LEU A 74 2.42 8.44 -14.94
C LEU A 74 1.44 9.34 -14.18
N VAL A 75 0.14 9.04 -14.27
CA VAL A 75 -0.89 9.71 -13.45
C VAL A 75 -0.62 9.45 -11.95
N GLY A 76 -0.27 8.22 -11.60
CA GLY A 76 0.10 7.84 -10.24
C GLY A 76 1.27 8.65 -9.68
N VAL A 77 2.30 8.92 -10.48
CA VAL A 77 3.42 9.79 -10.09
C VAL A 77 2.93 11.18 -9.72
N VAL A 78 2.05 11.78 -10.53
CA VAL A 78 1.52 13.11 -10.25
C VAL A 78 0.68 13.11 -8.96
N ILE A 79 -0.23 12.15 -8.82
CA ILE A 79 -1.08 12.03 -7.62
C ILE A 79 -0.23 11.83 -6.37
N PHE A 80 0.74 10.91 -6.42
CA PHE A 80 1.64 10.62 -5.30
C PHE A 80 2.47 11.85 -4.91
N GLY A 81 3.04 12.55 -5.90
CA GLY A 81 3.84 13.75 -5.66
C GLY A 81 3.04 14.88 -5.01
N VAL A 82 1.82 15.13 -5.48
CA VAL A 82 0.92 16.13 -4.87
C VAL A 82 0.50 15.72 -3.47
N ALA A 83 0.08 14.46 -3.30
CA ALA A 83 -0.35 13.94 -2.00
C ALA A 83 0.80 13.98 -0.97
N GLY A 84 2.01 13.58 -1.34
CA GLY A 84 3.19 13.63 -0.47
C GLY A 84 3.64 15.04 -0.14
N LEU A 85 3.51 15.99 -1.06
CA LEU A 85 3.76 17.40 -0.76
C LEU A 85 2.76 17.94 0.26
N LEU A 86 1.47 17.65 0.08
CA LEU A 86 0.43 18.05 1.02
C LEU A 86 0.60 17.38 2.38
N ASP A 87 1.02 16.13 2.40
CA ASP A 87 1.34 15.37 3.61
C ASP A 87 2.50 16.00 4.38
N MET A 88 3.58 16.34 3.67
CA MET A 88 4.73 17.06 4.24
C MET A 88 4.29 18.40 4.84
N VAL A 89 3.52 19.20 4.09
CA VAL A 89 3.02 20.49 4.57
C VAL A 89 2.16 20.31 5.81
N TRP A 90 1.28 19.32 5.82
CA TRP A 90 0.45 18.98 6.98
C TRP A 90 1.31 18.68 8.21
N HIS A 91 2.31 17.82 8.05
CA HIS A 91 3.22 17.45 9.13
C HIS A 91 4.06 18.61 9.66
N ILE A 92 4.45 19.55 8.79
CA ILE A 92 5.18 20.76 9.20
C ILE A 92 4.27 21.73 9.98
N VAL A 93 3.01 21.89 9.56
CA VAL A 93 2.09 22.89 10.13
C VAL A 93 1.40 22.39 11.40
N PHE A 94 0.95 21.14 11.41
CA PHE A 94 0.11 20.58 12.47
C PHE A 94 0.81 19.51 13.31
N GLY A 95 2.04 19.13 12.93
CA GLY A 95 2.77 18.04 13.56
C GLY A 95 2.37 16.66 13.03
N ILE A 96 2.91 15.62 13.65
CA ILE A 96 2.67 14.23 13.22
C ILE A 96 1.53 13.63 14.03
N GLU A 97 0.39 13.43 13.40
CA GLU A 97 -0.83 12.88 14.00
C GLU A 97 -0.61 11.51 14.65
N VAL A 98 -1.24 11.29 15.81
CA VAL A 98 -1.06 10.09 16.63
C VAL A 98 -2.36 9.28 16.67
N ASP A 99 -2.77 8.67 15.56
CA ASP A 99 -3.83 7.64 15.62
C ASP A 99 -4.00 6.82 14.33
N VAL A 100 -4.91 5.83 14.37
CA VAL A 100 -5.41 5.09 13.18
C VAL A 100 -5.91 6.05 12.09
N GLY A 101 -6.40 7.23 12.49
CA GLY A 101 -6.81 8.29 11.58
C GLY A 101 -5.72 8.72 10.59
N THR A 102 -4.44 8.57 10.93
CA THR A 102 -3.33 8.98 10.06
C THR A 102 -3.30 8.20 8.75
N LEU A 103 -3.47 6.87 8.77
CA LEU A 103 -3.55 6.06 7.53
C LEU A 103 -4.76 6.40 6.66
N LEU A 104 -5.82 6.90 7.29
CA LEU A 104 -7.08 7.26 6.63
C LEU A 104 -7.14 8.75 6.26
N SER A 105 -6.08 9.51 6.52
CA SER A 105 -6.04 10.92 6.16
C SER A 105 -6.15 11.09 4.63
N PRO A 106 -6.72 12.20 4.15
CA PRO A 106 -6.83 12.45 2.71
C PRO A 106 -5.49 12.36 1.97
N THR A 107 -4.38 12.76 2.61
CA THR A 107 -3.03 12.72 2.02
C THR A 107 -2.51 11.28 1.91
N HIS A 108 -2.68 10.46 2.95
CA HIS A 108 -2.29 9.04 2.92
C HIS A 108 -3.12 8.23 1.92
N LEU A 109 -4.43 8.51 1.81
CA LEU A 109 -5.27 7.90 0.77
C LEU A 109 -4.82 8.33 -0.64
N GLY A 110 -4.44 9.60 -0.83
CA GLY A 110 -3.86 10.07 -2.07
C GLY A 110 -2.54 9.36 -2.42
N LEU A 111 -1.64 9.19 -1.43
CA LEU A 111 -0.40 8.44 -1.56
C LEU A 111 -0.67 6.96 -1.92
N ALA A 112 -1.64 6.33 -1.27
CA ALA A 112 -2.02 4.94 -1.56
C ALA A 112 -2.59 4.78 -2.98
N ILE A 113 -3.43 5.71 -3.44
CA ILE A 113 -3.97 5.72 -4.81
C ILE A 113 -2.84 5.92 -5.82
N GLY A 114 -2.00 6.92 -5.63
CA GLY A 114 -0.86 7.20 -6.49
C GLY A 114 0.12 6.02 -6.55
N GLY A 115 0.45 5.45 -5.39
CA GLY A 115 1.32 4.30 -5.22
C GLY A 115 0.76 3.06 -5.91
N THR A 116 -0.53 2.77 -5.73
CA THR A 116 -1.24 1.69 -6.44
C THR A 116 -1.07 1.83 -7.94
N LEU A 117 -1.34 3.02 -8.49
CA LEU A 117 -1.21 3.28 -9.93
C LEU A 117 0.24 3.11 -10.42
N ILE A 118 1.23 3.53 -9.64
CA ILE A 118 2.66 3.34 -9.96
C ILE A 118 3.01 1.84 -9.96
N ILE A 119 2.78 1.16 -8.84
CA ILE A 119 3.21 -0.23 -8.60
C ILE A 119 2.58 -1.19 -9.60
N THR A 120 1.33 -0.96 -9.99
CA THR A 120 0.62 -1.82 -10.94
C THR A 120 0.91 -1.51 -12.42
N GLY A 121 1.77 -0.52 -12.71
CA GLY A 121 2.20 -0.19 -14.08
C GLY A 121 2.75 -1.39 -14.87
N PRO A 122 3.74 -2.12 -14.34
CA PRO A 122 4.28 -3.28 -15.04
C PRO A 122 3.29 -4.45 -15.15
N LEU A 123 2.41 -4.65 -14.16
CA LEU A 123 1.31 -5.62 -14.24
C LEU A 123 0.35 -5.31 -15.40
N ARG A 124 -0.11 -4.06 -15.52
CA ARG A 124 -0.96 -3.64 -16.64
C ARG A 124 -0.25 -3.74 -17.98
N ALA A 125 1.04 -3.37 -18.03
CA ALA A 125 1.84 -3.48 -19.26
C ALA A 125 1.99 -4.94 -19.72
N ALA A 126 2.05 -5.89 -18.79
CA ALA A 126 2.09 -7.32 -19.11
C ALA A 126 0.77 -7.79 -19.77
N TRP A 127 -0.38 -7.33 -19.28
CA TRP A 127 -1.68 -7.66 -19.87
C TRP A 127 -1.84 -7.20 -21.33
N PHE A 128 -1.29 -6.05 -21.69
CA PHE A 128 -1.32 -5.58 -23.08
C PHE A 128 -0.35 -6.31 -24.01
N ARG A 129 0.54 -7.16 -23.47
CA ARG A 129 1.58 -7.88 -24.20
C ARG A 129 1.48 -9.40 -23.99
N ALA A 130 0.26 -9.90 -23.73
CA ALA A 130 0.00 -11.28 -23.37
C ALA A 130 0.43 -12.32 -24.42
N SER A 131 0.61 -11.91 -25.69
CA SER A 131 1.08 -12.80 -26.77
C SER A 131 2.58 -13.13 -26.73
N ASP A 132 3.34 -12.54 -25.82
CA ASP A 132 4.77 -12.78 -25.67
C ASP A 132 4.99 -13.53 -24.34
N GLU A 133 5.65 -14.68 -24.40
CA GLU A 133 5.81 -15.60 -23.26
C GLU A 133 7.07 -15.34 -22.40
N SER A 134 7.70 -14.16 -22.54
CA SER A 134 8.91 -13.82 -21.80
C SER A 134 8.80 -13.99 -20.28
N TRP A 135 9.70 -14.81 -19.71
CA TRP A 135 9.85 -14.99 -18.26
C TRP A 135 10.06 -13.68 -17.50
N SER A 136 10.81 -12.74 -18.09
CA SER A 136 11.07 -11.43 -17.46
C SER A 136 9.79 -10.61 -17.27
N ARG A 137 8.85 -10.69 -18.21
CA ARG A 137 7.55 -10.02 -18.15
C ARG A 137 6.66 -10.68 -17.11
N HIS A 138 6.65 -12.00 -17.07
CA HIS A 138 5.94 -12.80 -16.07
C HIS A 138 6.36 -12.39 -14.66
N LEU A 139 7.67 -12.45 -14.36
CA LEU A 139 8.22 -12.05 -13.07
C LEU A 139 7.85 -10.60 -12.73
N THR A 140 7.94 -9.70 -13.71
CA THR A 140 7.58 -8.30 -13.54
C THR A 140 6.10 -8.12 -13.14
N ALA A 141 5.19 -8.90 -13.72
CA ALA A 141 3.77 -8.87 -13.37
C ALA A 141 3.52 -9.43 -11.97
N VAL A 142 4.12 -10.57 -11.63
CA VAL A 142 3.98 -11.23 -10.32
C VAL A 142 4.52 -10.34 -9.20
N VAL A 143 5.71 -9.75 -9.36
CA VAL A 143 6.29 -8.83 -8.36
C VAL A 143 5.44 -7.56 -8.20
N SER A 144 4.85 -7.06 -9.30
CA SER A 144 3.94 -5.92 -9.22
C SER A 144 2.62 -6.26 -8.51
N LEU A 145 2.12 -7.49 -8.70
CA LEU A 145 0.95 -8.00 -7.99
C LEU A 145 1.24 -8.17 -6.49
N ALA A 146 2.40 -8.74 -6.15
CA ALA A 146 2.86 -8.84 -4.77
C ALA A 146 2.93 -7.45 -4.12
N GLY A 147 3.55 -6.47 -4.79
CA GLY A 147 3.61 -5.09 -4.30
C GLY A 147 2.24 -4.43 -4.11
N LEU A 148 1.26 -4.73 -4.97
CA LEU A 148 -0.12 -4.28 -4.79
C LEU A 148 -0.74 -4.90 -3.53
N VAL A 149 -0.62 -6.21 -3.36
CA VAL A 149 -1.14 -6.91 -2.17
C VAL A 149 -0.48 -6.37 -0.90
N THR A 150 0.84 -6.18 -0.90
CA THR A 150 1.58 -5.57 0.21
C THR A 150 1.06 -4.17 0.55
N LEU A 151 0.83 -3.30 -0.46
CA LEU A 151 0.30 -1.96 -0.20
C LEU A 151 -1.12 -2.00 0.39
N LEU A 152 -1.98 -2.87 -0.13
CA LEU A 152 -3.36 -3.00 0.37
C LEU A 152 -3.42 -3.53 1.80
N THR A 153 -2.61 -4.55 2.12
CA THR A 153 -2.51 -5.09 3.48
C THR A 153 -1.86 -4.09 4.43
N PHE A 154 -0.89 -3.30 3.97
CA PHE A 154 -0.31 -2.19 4.72
C PHE A 154 -1.34 -1.11 5.07
N MET A 155 -2.11 -0.63 4.09
CA MET A 155 -3.12 0.41 4.32
C MET A 155 -4.24 -0.06 5.25
N THR A 156 -4.46 -1.37 5.35
CA THR A 156 -5.48 -1.98 6.20
C THR A 156 -4.92 -2.69 7.43
N GLN A 157 -3.67 -2.43 7.79
CA GLN A 157 -2.99 -3.10 8.91
C GLN A 157 -3.70 -2.91 10.26
N TYR A 158 -4.43 -1.80 10.45
CA TYR A 158 -5.25 -1.54 11.64
C TYR A 158 -6.45 -2.50 11.81
N ALA A 159 -6.82 -3.18 10.73
CA ALA A 159 -7.89 -4.18 10.67
C ALA A 159 -7.32 -5.60 10.61
N SER A 160 -6.01 -5.78 10.84
CA SER A 160 -5.41 -7.10 10.86
C SER A 160 -5.96 -7.94 12.03
N PRO A 161 -6.41 -9.18 11.79
CA PRO A 161 -6.82 -10.08 12.87
C PRO A 161 -5.64 -10.47 13.77
N PHE A 162 -4.40 -10.23 13.32
CA PHE A 162 -3.18 -10.46 14.07
C PHE A 162 -2.64 -9.21 14.78
N ALA A 163 -3.25 -8.04 14.56
CA ALA A 163 -2.86 -6.81 15.25
C ALA A 163 -3.63 -6.67 16.57
N GLY A 164 -2.92 -6.83 17.69
CA GLY A 164 -3.50 -6.82 19.04
C GLY A 164 -4.06 -8.19 19.46
N LEU A 165 -4.41 -8.31 20.74
CA LEU A 165 -4.83 -9.53 21.47
C LEU A 165 -6.02 -10.35 20.89
N SER A 166 -6.44 -10.09 19.66
CA SER A 166 -7.82 -10.28 19.21
C SER A 166 -8.19 -11.69 18.72
N VAL A 167 -7.31 -12.70 18.74
CA VAL A 167 -7.71 -14.06 18.28
C VAL A 167 -7.16 -15.23 19.13
N SER A 168 -6.18 -15.04 20.02
CA SER A 168 -5.58 -16.20 20.73
C SER A 168 -5.21 -16.01 22.20
N ALA A 169 -5.64 -14.93 22.88
CA ALA A 169 -5.44 -14.82 24.33
C ALA A 169 -6.41 -15.73 25.10
N GLY A 170 -6.32 -17.04 24.88
CA GLY A 170 -7.06 -18.07 25.62
C GLY A 170 -6.50 -18.34 27.02
N SER A 171 -5.62 -17.48 27.57
CA SER A 171 -4.91 -17.81 28.81
C SER A 171 -4.70 -16.68 29.82
N GLU A 172 -5.10 -15.43 29.55
CA GLU A 172 -4.92 -14.34 30.53
C GLU A 172 -6.26 -13.65 30.84
N PRO A 173 -6.71 -13.63 32.10
CA PRO A 173 -7.93 -12.93 32.47
C PRO A 173 -7.76 -11.41 32.31
N ILE A 174 -8.50 -10.82 31.36
CA ILE A 174 -8.57 -9.37 31.17
C ILE A 174 -9.58 -8.79 32.16
N TRP A 175 -9.10 -8.04 33.14
CA TRP A 175 -9.94 -7.26 34.06
C TRP A 175 -10.18 -5.86 33.50
N LEU A 176 -11.38 -5.61 32.96
CA LEU A 176 -11.82 -4.29 32.50
C LEU A 176 -12.99 -3.83 33.36
N THR A 177 -12.76 -2.78 34.16
CA THR A 177 -13.81 -2.04 34.86
C THR A 177 -13.66 -0.59 34.44
N GLY A 178 -14.62 -0.06 33.68
CA GLY A 178 -14.60 1.34 33.24
C GLY A 178 -16.02 1.81 32.93
N SER A 179 -16.36 3.02 33.38
CA SER A 179 -17.63 3.66 33.00
C SER A 179 -17.42 4.48 31.73
N LEU A 180 -18.28 4.27 30.74
CA LEU A 180 -18.36 5.17 29.58
C LEU A 180 -18.88 6.54 30.03
N ARG A 181 -18.55 7.58 29.26
CA ARG A 181 -18.91 8.99 29.56
C ARG A 181 -20.43 9.23 29.61
N ASP A 182 -21.21 8.28 29.10
CA ASP A 182 -22.68 8.26 29.10
C ASP A 182 -23.28 7.46 30.29
N GLY A 183 -22.45 6.95 31.20
CA GLY A 183 -22.87 6.16 32.36
C GLY A 183 -23.12 4.68 32.08
N SER A 184 -22.82 4.17 30.88
CA SER A 184 -22.93 2.74 30.58
C SER A 184 -21.67 1.96 30.99
N ASP A 185 -21.86 0.75 31.53
CA ASP A 185 -20.76 -0.12 31.93
C ASP A 185 -20.11 -0.79 30.70
N LEU A 186 -18.77 -0.72 30.63
CA LEU A 186 -17.98 -1.61 29.76
C LEU A 186 -17.95 -3.00 30.40
N THR A 187 -18.88 -3.86 30.00
CA THR A 187 -18.86 -5.27 30.41
C THR A 187 -17.81 -6.05 29.63
N LEU A 188 -17.19 -7.05 30.26
CA LEU A 188 -16.27 -7.98 29.60
C LEU A 188 -16.91 -8.63 28.35
N SER A 189 -18.21 -8.95 28.43
CA SER A 189 -18.98 -9.48 27.30
C SER A 189 -19.04 -8.54 26.10
N ARG A 190 -19.18 -7.22 26.32
CA ARG A 190 -19.17 -6.23 25.25
C ARG A 190 -17.79 -6.15 24.61
N VAL A 191 -16.73 -6.13 25.41
CA VAL A 191 -15.34 -6.07 24.92
C VAL A 191 -15.01 -7.29 24.06
N ILE A 192 -15.37 -8.50 24.53
CA ILE A 192 -15.18 -9.75 23.78
C ILE A 192 -15.95 -9.69 22.46
N ALA A 193 -17.23 -9.32 22.48
CA ALA A 193 -18.03 -9.22 21.26
C ALA A 193 -17.43 -8.24 20.24
N TRP A 194 -16.92 -7.08 20.69
CA TRP A 194 -16.25 -6.12 19.81
C TRP A 194 -14.95 -6.67 19.22
N GLN A 195 -14.17 -7.42 19.99
CA GLN A 195 -12.95 -8.06 19.51
C GLN A 195 -13.25 -9.19 18.51
N GLU A 196 -14.27 -10.02 18.78
CA GLU A 196 -14.73 -11.06 17.86
C GLU A 196 -15.19 -10.46 16.52
N ILE A 197 -16.02 -9.41 16.56
CA ILE A 197 -16.48 -8.71 15.35
C ILE A 197 -15.28 -8.13 14.58
N ARG A 198 -14.32 -7.52 15.29
CA ARG A 198 -13.12 -6.95 14.68
C ARG A 198 -12.23 -8.04 14.04
N GLY A 199 -12.09 -9.19 14.70
CA GLY A 199 -11.36 -10.35 14.19
C GLY A 199 -12.03 -10.95 12.95
N ILE A 200 -13.34 -11.19 12.99
CA ILE A 200 -14.11 -11.69 11.83
C ILE A 200 -14.02 -10.70 10.67
N PHE A 201 -14.24 -9.41 10.92
CA PHE A 201 -14.12 -8.38 9.90
C PHE A 201 -12.70 -8.35 9.31
N GLY A 202 -11.67 -8.41 10.15
CA GLY A 202 -10.28 -8.44 9.73
C GLY A 202 -9.95 -9.64 8.84
N LEU A 203 -10.41 -10.84 9.22
CA LEU A 203 -10.24 -12.06 8.43
C LEU A 203 -10.91 -11.94 7.05
N LEU A 204 -12.15 -11.46 7.01
CA LEU A 204 -12.90 -11.29 5.75
C LEU A 204 -12.26 -10.24 4.86
N LEU A 205 -11.88 -9.09 5.44
CA LEU A 205 -11.24 -8.00 4.73
C LEU A 205 -9.88 -8.43 4.16
N GLN A 206 -9.00 -9.02 4.97
CA GLN A 206 -7.70 -9.47 4.50
C GLN A 206 -7.82 -10.58 3.45
N SER A 207 -8.72 -11.54 3.64
CA SER A 207 -9.00 -12.56 2.64
C SER A 207 -9.45 -11.94 1.32
N GLY A 208 -10.34 -10.95 1.36
CA GLY A 208 -10.79 -10.21 0.18
C GLY A 208 -9.66 -9.42 -0.50
N LEU A 209 -8.79 -8.76 0.26
CA LEU A 209 -7.68 -7.96 -0.27
C LEU A 209 -6.57 -8.79 -0.89
N VAL A 210 -6.33 -10.00 -0.36
CA VAL A 210 -5.36 -10.94 -0.91
C VAL A 210 -5.96 -11.65 -2.13
N MET A 211 -7.18 -12.20 -2.01
CA MET A 211 -7.78 -13.01 -3.07
C MET A 211 -8.34 -12.17 -4.22
N GLY A 212 -8.85 -10.97 -3.98
CA GLY A 212 -9.47 -10.12 -5.00
C GLY A 212 -8.54 -9.82 -6.18
N PRO A 213 -7.35 -9.23 -5.94
CA PRO A 213 -6.35 -9.00 -6.99
C PRO A 213 -5.92 -10.29 -7.69
N VAL A 214 -5.69 -11.36 -6.93
CA VAL A 214 -5.30 -12.68 -7.45
C VAL A 214 -6.35 -13.24 -8.40
N LEU A 215 -7.63 -13.20 -8.03
CA LEU A 215 -8.75 -13.66 -8.86
C LEU A 215 -8.88 -12.87 -10.16
N VAL A 216 -8.60 -11.56 -10.13
CA VAL A 216 -8.55 -10.73 -11.35
C VAL A 216 -7.41 -11.17 -12.28
N VAL A 217 -6.24 -11.48 -11.73
CA VAL A 217 -5.08 -11.95 -12.52
C VAL A 217 -5.29 -13.38 -13.03
N LEU A 218 -5.89 -14.26 -12.22
CA LEU A 218 -6.29 -15.62 -12.62
C LEU A 218 -7.25 -15.60 -13.80
N ARG A 219 -8.25 -14.72 -13.80
CA ARG A 219 -9.19 -14.55 -14.93
C ARG A 219 -8.50 -14.12 -16.24
N ARG A 220 -7.27 -13.64 -16.17
CA ARG A 220 -6.46 -13.22 -17.32
C ARG A 220 -5.41 -14.27 -17.72
N ASP A 221 -5.51 -15.49 -17.19
CA ASP A 221 -4.58 -16.62 -17.43
C ASP A 221 -3.10 -16.24 -17.26
N SER A 222 -2.85 -15.28 -16.35
CA SER A 222 -1.53 -14.67 -16.18
C SER A 222 -0.74 -15.25 -15.01
N LEU A 223 -1.31 -16.18 -14.24
CA LEU A 223 -0.62 -16.87 -13.14
C LEU A 223 -0.16 -18.26 -13.56
N ARG A 224 1.04 -18.63 -13.10
CA ARG A 224 1.69 -19.93 -13.23
C ARG A 224 1.75 -20.64 -11.87
N PRO A 225 1.92 -21.98 -11.85
CA PRO A 225 2.18 -22.70 -10.60
C PRO A 225 3.37 -22.10 -9.84
N GLY A 226 3.16 -21.78 -8.56
CA GLY A 226 4.19 -21.20 -7.69
C GLY A 226 4.17 -19.67 -7.56
N ASP A 227 3.47 -18.94 -8.43
CA ASP A 227 3.41 -17.46 -8.34
C ASP A 227 2.80 -16.96 -7.04
N MET A 228 1.85 -17.73 -6.49
CA MET A 228 1.20 -17.41 -5.22
C MET A 228 2.18 -17.34 -4.04
N THR A 229 3.28 -18.10 -4.09
CA THR A 229 4.32 -18.06 -3.05
C THR A 229 5.09 -16.73 -3.04
N VAL A 230 5.07 -15.99 -4.15
CA VAL A 230 5.70 -14.66 -4.24
C VAL A 230 4.74 -13.55 -3.83
N VAL A 231 3.43 -13.77 -4.02
CA VAL A 231 2.38 -12.78 -3.74
C VAL A 231 1.95 -12.75 -2.27
N LEU A 232 2.02 -13.91 -1.60
CA LEU A 232 1.66 -14.10 -0.19
C LEU A 232 2.88 -13.95 0.72
#